data_AF-A0AAU7ZW87-F1
#
_entry.id   AF-A0AAU7ZW87-F1
#
_cell.length_a   1.000
_cell.length_b   1.000
_cell.length_c   1.000
_cell.angle_alpha   90.00
_cell.angle_beta   90.00
_cell.angle_gamma   90.00
#
_symmetry.space_group_name_H-M   'P 1'
#
loop_
_entity.id
_entity.type
_entity.pdbx_description
1 polymer ?
#
loop_
_entity_poly.entity_id
_entity_poly.type
_entity_poly.pdbx_seq_one_letter_code
_entity_poly.pdbx_strand_id
1 'polypeptide(L)'
;MSHHFDTKLAKEDPSLNVCDFYLFEGAPGHTVMAMTVNPDAGLSVPDVLHKEGLYAFRFDLNGDSHEDVTFNLQFGDARHADGEEHTHIQSYKVRRATGKDAARSAAGEVLIEGETEKVETKNGVRAYVGLAPDLFAGDAVAIIGWIKTYYKEKRYDASHFQNRKNFFGHRNVTAIVLEVPNELIGKGKVHAWATSSLYGHAPEMQVQRWGLPLYTHIFLTDPSKPELIDKFNAAGPAEDIANYAGVTAEFAENMSTYAGSVVNPSEYGKQVVARLLPCALPYELGTEAAFDQAAFNGRPLGDDVMDIMLQLASNTPLADGVAPDLSRTRKEFPYFGAAYTKEEQVGVVPVPRPTK
;
A
#
# COMPACT_ATOMS: atom_id res chain seq x y z
N MET A 1 3.62 9.99 -6.30
CA MET A 1 2.82 8.80 -6.56
C MET A 1 3.18 7.83 -5.45
N SER A 2 2.24 7.53 -4.55
CA SER A 2 2.28 6.25 -3.83
C SER A 2 1.89 5.18 -4.88
N HIS A 3 1.66 3.92 -4.52
CA HIS A 3 1.42 2.79 -5.44
C HIS A 3 0.26 2.97 -6.47
N HIS A 4 -0.44 4.09 -6.37
CA HIS A 4 -1.34 4.71 -7.32
C HIS A 4 -1.00 4.48 -8.81
N PHE A 5 -1.93 3.85 -9.51
CA PHE A 5 -2.02 3.82 -10.98
C PHE A 5 -0.88 3.05 -11.66
N ASP A 6 -0.38 1.98 -11.04
CA ASP A 6 0.66 1.15 -11.66
C ASP A 6 0.13 0.39 -12.89
N THR A 7 -1.10 -0.14 -12.82
CA THR A 7 -1.67 -0.98 -13.87
C THR A 7 -2.71 -0.24 -14.71
N LYS A 8 -2.88 -0.69 -15.97
CA LYS A 8 -3.91 -0.16 -16.87
C LYS A 8 -5.32 -0.25 -16.26
N LEU A 9 -5.66 -1.41 -15.68
CA LEU A 9 -6.99 -1.63 -15.09
C LEU A 9 -7.24 -0.68 -13.91
N ALA A 10 -6.27 -0.49 -13.01
CA ALA A 10 -6.41 0.44 -11.89
C ALA A 10 -6.48 1.92 -12.32
N LYS A 11 -5.99 2.27 -13.52
CA LYS A 11 -6.19 3.61 -14.11
C LYS A 11 -7.59 3.80 -14.66
N GLU A 12 -8.19 2.75 -15.21
CA GLU A 12 -9.53 2.76 -15.78
C GLU A 12 -10.60 2.66 -14.70
N ASP A 13 -10.32 1.89 -13.64
CA ASP A 13 -11.14 1.73 -12.44
C ASP A 13 -10.30 1.96 -11.18
N PRO A 14 -10.29 3.21 -10.65
CA PRO A 14 -9.55 3.56 -9.45
C PRO A 14 -9.98 2.81 -8.20
N SER A 15 -11.19 2.23 -8.15
CA SER A 15 -11.62 1.48 -6.97
C SER A 15 -10.77 0.24 -6.70
N LEU A 16 -10.14 -0.32 -7.75
CA LEU A 16 -9.21 -1.45 -7.67
C LEU A 16 -7.75 -1.03 -7.41
N ASN A 17 -7.48 0.27 -7.25
CA ASN A 17 -6.14 0.80 -7.04
C ASN A 17 -5.81 0.76 -5.55
N VAL A 18 -4.83 -0.06 -5.16
CA VAL A 18 -4.27 -0.10 -3.80
C VAL A 18 -3.29 1.06 -3.67
N CYS A 19 -3.65 2.04 -2.86
CA CYS A 19 -2.81 3.20 -2.58
C CYS A 19 -1.74 2.82 -1.56
N ASP A 20 -2.14 2.23 -0.44
CA ASP A 20 -1.23 2.01 0.68
C ASP A 20 -1.59 0.80 1.55
N PHE A 21 -0.62 0.30 2.30
CA PHE A 21 -0.80 -0.78 3.28
C PHE A 21 -0.07 -0.47 4.59
N TYR A 22 -0.76 -0.72 5.69
CA TYR A 22 -0.34 -0.50 7.07
C TYR A 22 -0.58 -1.77 7.88
N LEU A 23 0.37 -2.08 8.76
CA LEU A 23 0.33 -3.27 9.61
C LEU A 23 0.97 -2.92 10.94
N PHE A 24 0.19 -2.86 12.00
CA PHE A 24 0.67 -2.37 13.30
C PHE A 24 -0.10 -3.00 14.46
N GLU A 25 0.38 -2.77 15.67
CA GLU A 25 -0.22 -3.26 16.90
C GLU A 25 -1.58 -2.60 17.17
N GLY A 26 -2.57 -3.42 17.49
CA GLY A 26 -3.89 -2.95 17.92
C GLY A 26 -4.03 -2.91 19.43
N ALA A 27 -5.24 -3.17 19.90
CA ALA A 27 -5.46 -3.54 21.30
C ALA A 27 -4.56 -4.71 21.72
N PRO A 28 -4.26 -4.90 23.03
CA PRO A 28 -3.42 -6.00 23.49
C PRO A 28 -3.83 -7.36 22.88
N GLY A 29 -2.86 -8.05 22.28
CA GLY A 29 -3.08 -9.34 21.61
C GLY A 29 -3.73 -9.25 20.22
N HIS A 30 -3.86 -8.05 19.65
CA HIS A 30 -4.44 -7.81 18.33
C HIS A 30 -3.46 -7.11 17.39
N THR A 31 -3.69 -7.33 16.10
CA THR A 31 -2.97 -6.67 15.00
C THR A 31 -3.98 -5.94 14.14
N VAL A 32 -3.63 -4.71 13.77
CA VAL A 32 -4.36 -3.91 12.79
C VAL A 32 -3.71 -4.09 11.43
N MET A 33 -4.51 -4.43 10.43
CA MET A 33 -4.14 -4.39 9.03
C MET A 33 -5.08 -3.43 8.31
N ALA A 34 -4.51 -2.46 7.61
CA ALA A 34 -5.28 -1.49 6.85
C ALA A 34 -4.70 -1.34 5.46
N MET A 35 -5.56 -1.32 4.44
CA MET A 35 -5.19 -0.87 3.11
C MET A 35 -6.06 0.31 2.72
N THR A 36 -5.47 1.27 2.01
CA THR A 36 -6.23 2.33 1.36
C THR A 36 -6.34 2.04 -0.12
N VAL A 37 -7.50 2.34 -0.69
CA VAL A 37 -7.81 2.14 -2.10
C VAL A 37 -8.56 3.35 -2.64
N ASN A 38 -8.90 3.34 -3.93
CA ASN A 38 -9.81 4.32 -4.53
C ASN A 38 -9.32 5.78 -4.34
N PRO A 39 -8.19 6.16 -4.97
CA PRO A 39 -7.65 7.50 -4.82
C PRO A 39 -8.59 8.56 -5.39
N ASP A 40 -8.62 9.74 -4.74
CA ASP A 40 -9.56 10.83 -5.01
C ASP A 40 -11.04 10.46 -4.76
N ALA A 41 -11.30 9.49 -3.88
CA ALA A 41 -12.66 9.13 -3.46
C ALA A 41 -13.44 10.35 -2.97
N GLY A 42 -14.64 10.55 -3.48
CA GLY A 42 -15.49 11.70 -3.17
C GLY A 42 -15.05 13.03 -3.80
N LEU A 43 -13.89 13.08 -4.47
CA LEU A 43 -13.40 14.24 -5.20
C LEU A 43 -13.63 14.09 -6.71
N SER A 44 -13.02 13.07 -7.33
CA SER A 44 -13.09 12.86 -8.79
C SER A 44 -13.54 11.46 -9.20
N VAL A 45 -13.64 10.55 -8.22
CA VAL A 45 -14.21 9.22 -8.37
C VAL A 45 -15.27 8.99 -7.27
N PRO A 46 -16.28 8.16 -7.54
CA PRO A 46 -17.25 7.75 -6.52
C PRO A 46 -16.58 7.12 -5.30
N ASP A 47 -17.28 7.15 -4.17
CA ASP A 47 -16.90 6.54 -2.89
C ASP A 47 -17.24 5.03 -2.80
N VAL A 48 -17.56 4.40 -3.92
CA VAL A 48 -17.91 2.97 -4.00
C VAL A 48 -16.75 2.11 -4.49
N LEU A 49 -16.70 0.89 -3.98
CA LEU A 49 -15.74 -0.13 -4.41
C LEU A 49 -16.33 -1.07 -5.45
N HIS A 50 -15.48 -1.61 -6.32
CA HIS A 50 -15.91 -2.52 -7.37
C HIS A 50 -16.65 -3.74 -6.80
N LYS A 51 -17.84 -4.04 -7.32
CA LYS A 51 -18.69 -5.17 -6.86
C LYS A 51 -18.05 -6.55 -7.09
N GLU A 52 -17.21 -6.67 -8.11
CA GLU A 52 -16.42 -7.88 -8.40
C GLU A 52 -14.99 -7.73 -7.87
N GLY A 53 -14.72 -6.66 -7.11
CA GLY A 53 -13.43 -6.45 -6.45
C GLY A 53 -13.25 -7.40 -5.28
N LEU A 54 -12.07 -7.98 -5.20
CA LEU A 54 -11.58 -8.72 -4.05
C LEU A 54 -10.35 -8.00 -3.50
N TYR A 55 -10.39 -7.66 -2.23
CA TYR A 55 -9.30 -6.96 -1.54
C TYR A 55 -8.78 -7.88 -0.44
N ALA A 56 -7.50 -8.21 -0.48
CA ALA A 56 -6.94 -9.24 0.39
C ALA A 56 -5.71 -8.77 1.13
N PHE A 57 -5.68 -9.04 2.44
CA PHE A 57 -4.46 -9.03 3.24
C PHE A 57 -3.90 -10.45 3.26
N ARG A 58 -2.66 -10.63 2.86
CA ARG A 58 -2.02 -11.93 2.71
C ARG A 58 -0.80 -12.01 3.62
N PHE A 59 -0.61 -13.17 4.24
CA PHE A 59 0.46 -13.42 5.21
C PHE A 59 1.19 -14.71 4.87
N ASP A 60 2.52 -14.61 4.73
CA ASP A 60 3.47 -15.72 4.78
C ASP A 60 3.97 -15.88 6.22
N LEU A 61 3.81 -17.09 6.76
CA LEU A 61 4.18 -17.44 8.13
C LEU A 61 5.45 -18.31 8.19
N ASN A 62 5.92 -18.81 7.05
CA ASN A 62 6.96 -19.84 7.00
C ASN A 62 8.22 -19.39 6.23
N GLY A 63 8.16 -18.27 5.53
CA GLY A 63 9.28 -17.65 4.82
C GLY A 63 9.47 -18.12 3.38
N ASP A 64 8.53 -18.88 2.82
CA ASP A 64 8.54 -19.33 1.42
C ASP A 64 7.92 -18.31 0.45
N SER A 65 7.45 -17.17 0.95
CA SER A 65 6.81 -16.10 0.16
C SER A 65 5.53 -16.53 -0.55
N HIS A 66 4.83 -17.51 0.00
CA HIS A 66 3.46 -17.86 -0.35
C HIS A 66 2.51 -17.57 0.83
N GLU A 67 1.26 -17.25 0.52
CA GLU A 67 0.28 -16.99 1.55
C GLU A 67 -0.11 -18.27 2.30
N ASP A 68 0.06 -18.26 3.61
CA ASP A 68 -0.42 -19.27 4.53
C ASP A 68 -1.79 -18.88 5.12
N VAL A 69 -2.04 -17.57 5.25
CA VAL A 69 -3.29 -16.99 5.77
C VAL A 69 -3.69 -15.77 4.93
N THR A 70 -4.97 -15.69 4.58
CA THR A 70 -5.52 -14.51 3.89
C THR A 70 -6.82 -14.02 4.53
N PHE A 71 -6.98 -12.69 4.56
CA PHE A 71 -8.21 -12.00 4.94
C PHE A 71 -8.77 -11.30 3.70
N ASN A 72 -9.87 -11.83 3.18
CA ASN A 72 -10.47 -11.46 1.91
C ASN A 72 -11.73 -10.63 2.15
N LEU A 73 -11.84 -9.48 1.50
CA LEU A 73 -13.01 -8.61 1.52
C LEU A 73 -13.68 -8.56 0.14
N GLN A 74 -15.00 -8.77 0.15
CA GLN A 74 -15.87 -8.67 -1.03
C GLN A 74 -17.06 -7.76 -0.72
N PHE A 75 -17.53 -7.05 -1.74
CA PHE A 75 -18.58 -6.04 -1.62
C PHE A 75 -19.84 -6.43 -2.40
N GLY A 76 -21.00 -6.07 -1.85
CA GLY A 76 -22.28 -6.16 -2.55
C GLY A 76 -22.52 -4.96 -3.47
N ASP A 77 -23.71 -4.93 -4.08
CA ASP A 77 -24.16 -3.79 -4.86
C ASP A 77 -24.28 -2.53 -4.01
N ALA A 78 -23.88 -1.40 -4.57
CA ALA A 78 -24.05 -0.10 -3.94
C ALA A 78 -25.53 0.33 -3.94
N ARG A 79 -25.97 0.90 -2.83
CA ARG A 79 -27.28 1.52 -2.66
C ARG A 79 -27.12 2.91 -2.07
N HIS A 80 -28.12 3.78 -2.28
CA HIS A 80 -28.16 5.06 -1.58
C HIS A 80 -28.39 4.85 -0.08
N ALA A 81 -27.75 5.68 0.73
CA ALA A 81 -28.09 5.81 2.14
C ALA A 81 -29.52 6.38 2.27
N ASP A 82 -30.26 5.96 3.29
CA ASP A 82 -31.63 6.44 3.50
C ASP A 82 -31.64 7.96 3.74
N GLY A 83 -32.27 8.70 2.83
CA GLY A 83 -32.41 10.16 2.92
C GLY A 83 -31.24 10.97 2.36
N GLU A 84 -30.19 10.35 1.82
CA GLU A 84 -29.06 11.05 1.20
C GLU A 84 -28.75 10.52 -0.22
N GLU A 85 -29.15 11.30 -1.23
CA GLU A 85 -29.01 10.93 -2.65
C GLU A 85 -27.55 10.83 -3.14
N HIS A 86 -26.59 11.30 -2.34
CA HIS A 86 -25.17 11.40 -2.70
C HIS A 86 -24.22 10.56 -1.83
N THR A 87 -24.77 9.76 -0.91
CA THR A 87 -24.00 8.88 -0.04
C THR A 87 -24.30 7.43 -0.42
N HIS A 88 -23.28 6.65 -0.76
CA HIS A 88 -23.45 5.25 -1.13
C HIS A 88 -23.06 4.33 0.03
N ILE A 89 -23.82 3.25 0.21
CA ILE A 89 -23.54 2.19 1.17
C ILE A 89 -23.40 0.88 0.40
N GLN A 90 -22.39 0.09 0.74
CA GLN A 90 -22.23 -1.29 0.27
C GLN A 90 -22.20 -2.24 1.47
N SER A 91 -22.85 -3.39 1.33
CA SER A 91 -22.56 -4.50 2.23
C SER A 91 -21.17 -5.06 1.92
N TYR A 92 -20.49 -5.59 2.93
CA TYR A 92 -19.23 -6.29 2.74
C TYR A 92 -19.16 -7.55 3.59
N LYS A 93 -18.25 -8.45 3.20
CA LYS A 93 -17.95 -9.69 3.90
C LYS A 93 -16.45 -9.88 4.02
N VAL A 94 -15.98 -10.17 5.24
CA VAL A 94 -14.60 -10.55 5.51
C VAL A 94 -14.52 -12.05 5.71
N ARG A 95 -13.69 -12.72 4.91
CA ARG A 95 -13.38 -14.14 5.03
C ARG A 95 -11.94 -14.36 5.43
N ARG A 96 -11.70 -15.36 6.26
CA ARG A 96 -10.35 -15.84 6.56
C ARG A 96 -10.14 -17.20 5.95
N ALA A 97 -9.10 -17.35 5.14
CA ALA A 97 -8.67 -18.62 4.58
C ALA A 97 -7.27 -18.98 5.08
N THR A 98 -6.99 -20.28 5.19
CA THR A 98 -5.72 -20.79 5.72
C THR A 98 -5.21 -21.97 4.90
N GLY A 99 -3.90 -22.23 4.94
CA GLY A 99 -3.26 -23.31 4.22
C GLY A 99 -3.54 -23.24 2.71
N LYS A 100 -3.90 -24.36 2.10
CA LYS A 100 -4.14 -24.42 0.64
C LYS A 100 -5.29 -23.54 0.14
N ASP A 101 -6.20 -23.15 1.04
CA ASP A 101 -7.31 -22.27 0.70
C ASP A 101 -6.92 -20.78 0.76
N ALA A 102 -5.79 -20.44 1.39
CA ALA A 102 -5.29 -19.07 1.48
C ALA A 102 -5.11 -18.42 0.09
N ALA A 103 -4.67 -19.20 -0.90
CA ALA A 103 -4.50 -18.78 -2.29
C ALA A 103 -5.81 -18.69 -3.11
N ARG A 104 -6.99 -18.86 -2.50
CA ARG A 104 -8.28 -18.89 -3.23
C ARG A 104 -9.21 -17.75 -2.82
N SER A 105 -9.66 -17.02 -3.83
CA SER A 105 -10.42 -15.75 -3.82
C SER A 105 -11.79 -15.75 -3.13
N ALA A 106 -12.32 -16.90 -2.73
CA ALA A 106 -13.64 -17.02 -2.08
C ALA A 106 -13.73 -18.16 -1.05
N ALA A 107 -12.59 -18.76 -0.72
CA ALA A 107 -12.53 -19.82 0.28
C ALA A 107 -12.51 -19.23 1.70
N GLY A 108 -12.63 -20.11 2.69
CA GLY A 108 -12.47 -19.74 4.09
C GLY A 108 -13.76 -19.37 4.83
N GLU A 109 -13.60 -19.19 6.14
CA GLU A 109 -14.66 -18.90 7.09
C GLU A 109 -15.06 -17.42 7.06
N VAL A 110 -16.36 -17.13 7.23
CA VAL A 110 -16.83 -15.75 7.36
C VAL A 110 -16.56 -15.27 8.78
N LEU A 111 -15.70 -14.27 8.92
CA LEU A 111 -15.42 -13.65 10.22
C LEU A 111 -16.47 -12.60 10.57
N ILE A 112 -16.75 -11.69 9.62
CA ILE A 112 -17.66 -10.58 9.83
C ILE A 112 -18.38 -10.17 8.53
N GLU A 113 -19.62 -9.72 8.66
CA GLU A 113 -20.43 -9.12 7.61
C GLU A 113 -20.85 -7.75 8.10
N GLY A 114 -20.90 -6.77 7.20
CA GLY A 114 -21.04 -5.37 7.57
C GLY A 114 -21.56 -4.49 6.47
N GLU A 115 -21.67 -3.21 6.77
CA GLU A 115 -21.91 -2.15 5.79
C GLU A 115 -20.81 -1.09 5.86
N THR A 116 -20.48 -0.50 4.71
CA THR A 116 -19.55 0.64 4.65
C THR A 116 -20.01 1.79 5.55
N GLU A 117 -19.07 2.62 5.98
CA GLU A 117 -19.23 3.72 6.93
C GLU A 117 -19.63 3.31 8.36
N LYS A 118 -19.67 2.00 8.67
CA LYS A 118 -19.96 1.48 10.00
C LYS A 118 -18.80 0.65 10.53
N VAL A 119 -18.56 0.78 11.84
CA VAL A 119 -17.67 -0.13 12.58
C VAL A 119 -18.47 -1.35 12.96
N GLU A 120 -18.00 -2.52 12.51
CA GLU A 120 -18.57 -3.80 12.86
C GLU A 120 -17.65 -4.52 13.84
N THR A 121 -18.23 -5.28 14.77
CA THR A 121 -17.47 -6.07 15.74
C THR A 121 -18.09 -7.44 15.96
N LYS A 122 -17.29 -8.49 15.86
CA LYS A 122 -17.72 -9.87 16.10
C LYS A 122 -16.55 -10.74 16.55
N ASN A 123 -16.71 -11.46 17.67
CA ASN A 123 -15.73 -12.42 18.18
C ASN A 123 -14.28 -11.88 18.28
N GLY A 124 -14.12 -10.64 18.73
CA GLY A 124 -12.81 -9.98 18.85
C GLY A 124 -12.25 -9.42 17.53
N VAL A 125 -12.93 -9.62 16.41
CA VAL A 125 -12.60 -8.99 15.12
C VAL A 125 -13.37 -7.68 14.99
N ARG A 126 -12.69 -6.61 14.58
CA ARG A 126 -13.29 -5.33 14.19
C ARG A 126 -13.04 -5.06 12.72
N ALA A 127 -14.03 -4.54 12.01
CA ALA A 127 -13.92 -4.16 10.61
C ALA A 127 -14.55 -2.79 10.35
N TYR A 128 -13.92 -2.02 9.47
CA TYR A 128 -14.43 -0.75 8.95
C TYR A 128 -14.01 -0.61 7.50
N VAL A 129 -14.94 -0.15 6.66
CA VAL A 129 -14.65 0.27 5.30
C VAL A 129 -15.34 1.61 5.09
N GLY A 130 -14.59 2.64 4.68
CA GLY A 130 -15.18 3.95 4.44
C GLY A 130 -14.20 5.03 4.03
N LEU A 131 -14.71 6.22 3.79
CA LEU A 131 -13.93 7.37 3.35
C LEU A 131 -12.95 7.83 4.45
N ALA A 132 -11.69 8.03 4.08
CA ALA A 132 -10.61 8.40 4.99
C ALA A 132 -9.66 9.42 4.34
N PRO A 133 -8.95 10.23 5.14
CA PRO A 133 -7.86 11.06 4.62
C PRO A 133 -6.73 10.18 4.10
N ASP A 134 -6.11 10.57 2.99
CA ASP A 134 -4.88 9.94 2.52
C ASP A 134 -3.71 10.36 3.44
N LEU A 135 -3.14 9.39 4.14
CA LEU A 135 -2.06 9.60 5.11
C LEU A 135 -0.68 9.35 4.50
N PHE A 136 -0.58 8.89 3.25
CA PHE A 136 0.69 8.87 2.56
C PHE A 136 1.14 10.32 2.31
N ALA A 137 2.37 10.66 2.70
CA ALA A 137 2.97 11.94 2.38
C ALA A 137 4.09 11.74 1.37
N GLY A 138 4.14 12.62 0.37
CA GLY A 138 5.15 12.48 -0.66
C GLY A 138 5.17 13.61 -1.68
N ASP A 139 6.37 14.09 -2.01
CA ASP A 139 6.61 14.95 -3.17
C ASP A 139 6.71 14.14 -4.47
N ALA A 140 5.54 13.88 -5.06
CA ALA A 140 5.39 13.14 -6.29
C ALA A 140 6.13 13.75 -7.50
N VAL A 141 6.31 15.07 -7.52
CA VAL A 141 6.98 15.75 -8.63
C VAL A 141 8.49 15.63 -8.47
N ALA A 142 8.99 15.78 -7.25
CA ALA A 142 10.40 15.63 -6.92
C ALA A 142 10.90 14.22 -7.24
N ILE A 143 10.15 13.17 -6.85
CA ILE A 143 10.57 11.78 -7.14
C ILE A 143 10.65 11.52 -8.66
N ILE A 144 9.69 12.02 -9.46
CA ILE A 144 9.73 11.90 -10.93
C ILE A 144 10.96 12.62 -11.50
N GLY A 145 11.24 13.83 -11.02
CA GLY A 145 12.41 14.62 -11.43
C GLY A 145 13.72 13.90 -11.08
N TRP A 146 13.82 13.38 -9.87
CA TRP A 146 14.99 12.66 -9.35
C TRP A 146 15.28 11.38 -10.15
N ILE A 147 14.26 10.55 -10.40
CA ILE A 147 14.37 9.35 -11.23
C ILE A 147 14.76 9.71 -12.67
N LYS A 148 14.18 10.77 -13.24
CA LYS A 148 14.55 11.24 -14.58
C LYS A 148 16.01 11.67 -14.65
N THR A 149 16.51 12.40 -13.66
CA THR A 149 17.92 12.80 -13.58
C THR A 149 18.84 11.57 -13.45
N TYR A 150 18.48 10.58 -12.64
CA TYR A 150 19.19 9.31 -12.54
C TYR A 150 19.38 8.63 -13.91
N TYR A 151 18.28 8.39 -14.66
CA TYR A 151 18.37 7.67 -15.93
C TYR A 151 18.97 8.50 -17.07
N LYS A 152 18.60 9.79 -17.18
CA LYS A 152 18.98 10.62 -18.34
C LYS A 152 20.34 11.29 -18.18
N GLU A 153 20.65 11.74 -16.96
CA GLU A 153 21.84 12.55 -16.68
C GLU A 153 22.90 11.74 -15.90
N LYS A 154 22.57 10.54 -15.42
CA LYS A 154 23.48 9.64 -14.70
C LYS A 154 24.17 10.33 -13.52
N ARG A 155 23.37 11.05 -12.73
CA ARG A 155 23.84 11.78 -11.55
C ARG A 155 22.80 11.73 -10.43
N TYR A 156 23.27 11.98 -9.22
CA TYR A 156 22.45 12.20 -8.04
C TYR A 156 22.10 13.68 -7.91
N ASP A 157 20.85 14.00 -7.59
CA ASP A 157 20.38 15.38 -7.43
C ASP A 157 19.30 15.52 -6.35
N ALA A 158 19.72 15.77 -5.11
CA ALA A 158 18.81 16.03 -4.00
C ALA A 158 18.00 17.33 -4.15
N SER A 159 18.35 18.23 -5.08
CA SER A 159 17.69 19.54 -5.18
C SER A 159 16.23 19.45 -5.65
N HIS A 160 15.83 18.33 -6.27
CA HIS A 160 14.44 18.06 -6.65
C HIS A 160 13.48 18.14 -5.46
N PHE A 161 13.93 17.82 -4.26
CA PHE A 161 13.14 17.75 -3.03
C PHE A 161 13.06 19.07 -2.25
N GLN A 162 13.53 20.19 -2.81
CA GLN A 162 13.49 21.49 -2.13
C GLN A 162 12.13 22.20 -2.19
N ASN A 163 11.23 21.77 -3.07
CA ASN A 163 9.86 22.27 -3.21
C ASN A 163 8.93 21.83 -2.07
N ARG A 164 9.14 20.65 -1.48
CA ARG A 164 8.44 20.11 -0.30
C ARG A 164 6.91 20.17 -0.44
N LYS A 165 6.41 19.72 -1.59
CA LYS A 165 4.97 19.75 -1.91
C LYS A 165 4.37 18.38 -1.75
N ASN A 166 3.52 18.23 -0.74
CA ASN A 166 2.76 17.00 -0.56
C ASN A 166 1.68 16.90 -1.64
N PHE A 167 1.83 15.96 -2.56
CA PHE A 167 0.84 15.71 -3.61
C PHE A 167 -0.47 15.13 -3.06
N PHE A 168 -0.39 14.43 -1.94
CA PHE A 168 -1.49 13.68 -1.30
C PHE A 168 -2.25 14.50 -0.27
N GLY A 169 -1.73 15.70 0.06
CA GLY A 169 -2.37 16.60 1.01
C GLY A 169 -3.81 16.90 0.61
N HIS A 170 -4.71 16.83 1.59
CA HIS A 170 -6.15 17.08 1.43
C HIS A 170 -6.87 16.13 0.46
N ARG A 171 -6.30 14.97 0.12
CA ARG A 171 -7.00 13.96 -0.66
C ARG A 171 -7.68 12.94 0.25
N ASN A 172 -8.74 12.34 -0.28
CA ASN A 172 -9.42 11.23 0.36
C ASN A 172 -9.20 9.95 -0.45
N VAL A 173 -9.25 8.84 0.29
CA VAL A 173 -9.18 7.45 -0.17
C VAL A 173 -10.31 6.67 0.51
N THR A 174 -10.57 5.45 0.07
CA THR A 174 -11.37 4.50 0.84
C THR A 174 -10.43 3.65 1.69
N ALA A 175 -10.56 3.70 3.01
CA ALA A 175 -9.81 2.83 3.93
C ALA A 175 -10.59 1.53 4.17
N ILE A 176 -9.87 0.41 4.11
CA ILE A 176 -10.31 -0.91 4.55
C ILE A 176 -9.46 -1.28 5.77
N VAL A 177 -10.07 -1.39 6.94
CA VAL A 177 -9.38 -1.61 8.21
C VAL A 177 -9.93 -2.84 8.91
N LEU A 178 -9.04 -3.77 9.25
CA LEU A 178 -9.33 -4.90 10.13
C LEU A 178 -8.45 -4.82 11.36
N GLU A 179 -9.03 -5.09 12.53
CA GLU A 179 -8.28 -5.47 13.71
C GLU A 179 -8.69 -6.88 14.11
N VAL A 180 -7.71 -7.77 14.26
CA VAL A 180 -7.93 -9.19 14.53
C VAL A 180 -7.05 -9.67 15.68
N PRO A 181 -7.49 -10.67 16.47
CA PRO A 181 -6.62 -11.37 17.40
C PRO A 181 -5.39 -11.94 16.66
N ASN A 182 -4.21 -11.83 17.26
CA ASN A 182 -2.95 -12.30 16.65
C ASN A 182 -3.02 -13.80 16.28
N GLU A 183 -3.76 -14.60 17.05
CA GLU A 183 -3.97 -16.03 16.78
C GLU A 183 -4.72 -16.33 15.48
N LEU A 184 -5.48 -15.37 14.94
CA LEU A 184 -6.08 -15.50 13.61
C LEU A 184 -5.04 -15.34 12.50
N ILE A 185 -3.93 -14.66 12.77
CA ILE A 185 -2.81 -14.51 11.84
C ILE A 185 -1.82 -15.67 12.04
N GLY A 186 -1.19 -15.73 13.20
CA GLY A 186 -0.10 -16.68 13.48
C GLY A 186 0.64 -16.35 14.76
N LYS A 187 1.95 -16.64 14.77
CA LYS A 187 2.86 -16.34 15.89
C LYS A 187 4.22 -15.92 15.35
N GLY A 188 4.90 -15.04 16.07
CA GLY A 188 6.23 -14.58 15.71
C GLY A 188 6.24 -13.63 14.52
N LYS A 189 7.35 -13.62 13.79
CA LYS A 189 7.54 -12.85 12.56
C LYS A 189 6.70 -13.39 11.41
N VAL A 190 6.00 -12.48 10.74
CA VAL A 190 5.23 -12.74 9.50
C VAL A 190 5.69 -11.79 8.40
N HIS A 191 5.41 -12.12 7.15
CA HIS A 191 5.58 -11.22 6.00
C HIS A 191 4.23 -11.02 5.32
N ALA A 192 3.84 -9.77 5.11
CA ALA A 192 2.49 -9.44 4.65
C ALA A 192 2.49 -8.59 3.38
N TRP A 193 1.48 -8.75 2.55
CA TRP A 193 1.22 -7.88 1.41
C TRP A 193 -0.28 -7.75 1.18
N ALA A 194 -0.67 -6.66 0.53
CA ALA A 194 -2.05 -6.40 0.13
C ALA A 194 -2.22 -6.64 -1.37
N THR A 195 -3.39 -7.10 -1.78
CA THR A 195 -3.73 -7.24 -3.20
C THR A 195 -5.16 -6.77 -3.47
N SER A 196 -5.38 -6.22 -4.66
CA SER A 196 -6.71 -6.10 -5.27
C SER A 196 -6.80 -7.00 -6.49
N SER A 197 -7.96 -7.59 -6.71
CA SER A 197 -8.23 -8.45 -7.87
C SER A 197 -9.69 -8.41 -8.29
N LEU A 198 -9.97 -8.94 -9.48
CA LEU A 198 -11.34 -9.14 -9.96
C LEU A 198 -11.74 -10.62 -9.78
N TYR A 199 -12.76 -10.85 -8.96
CA TYR A 199 -13.38 -12.15 -8.75
C TYR A 199 -14.59 -12.32 -9.67
N GLY A 200 -14.67 -13.43 -10.41
CA GLY A 200 -15.76 -13.69 -11.37
C GLY A 200 -15.30 -13.89 -12.82
N HIS A 201 -14.08 -13.46 -13.14
CA HIS A 201 -13.31 -14.03 -14.23
C HIS A 201 -12.67 -15.34 -13.73
N ALA A 202 -12.73 -16.41 -14.52
CA ALA A 202 -11.98 -17.63 -14.23
C ALA A 202 -10.78 -17.69 -15.18
N PRO A 203 -9.53 -17.58 -14.68
CA PRO A 203 -9.11 -17.41 -13.27
C PRO A 203 -9.28 -15.97 -12.74
N GLU A 204 -9.21 -15.82 -11.40
CA GLU A 204 -9.06 -14.51 -10.72
C GLU A 204 -7.95 -13.71 -11.40
N MET A 205 -8.21 -12.42 -11.61
CA MET A 205 -7.21 -11.52 -12.19
C MET A 205 -6.73 -10.55 -11.11
N GLN A 206 -5.51 -10.77 -10.61
CA GLN A 206 -4.86 -9.80 -9.73
C GLN A 206 -4.58 -8.51 -10.50
N VAL A 207 -5.00 -7.39 -9.93
CA VAL A 207 -4.91 -6.05 -10.54
C VAL A 207 -3.74 -5.29 -9.94
N GLN A 208 -3.54 -5.38 -8.62
CA GLN A 208 -2.40 -4.80 -7.96
C GLN A 208 -1.93 -5.63 -6.77
N ARG A 209 -0.65 -5.48 -6.45
CA ARG A 209 -0.01 -5.96 -5.23
C ARG A 209 0.75 -4.83 -4.58
N TRP A 210 0.65 -4.72 -3.26
CA TRP A 210 1.42 -3.78 -2.46
C TRP A 210 2.16 -4.54 -1.35
N GLY A 211 3.49 -4.55 -1.42
CA GLY A 211 4.36 -5.21 -0.44
C GLY A 211 5.11 -4.23 0.46
N LEU A 212 5.89 -3.32 -0.15
CA LEU A 212 6.65 -2.27 0.50
C LEU A 212 6.37 -0.92 -0.16
N PRO A 213 6.41 0.19 0.61
CA PRO A 213 6.12 1.51 0.07
C PRO A 213 7.13 1.89 -1.02
N LEU A 214 6.65 2.52 -2.08
CA LEU A 214 7.46 3.08 -3.18
C LEU A 214 8.36 2.08 -3.93
N TYR A 215 8.26 0.77 -3.70
CA TYR A 215 9.13 -0.19 -4.37
C TYR A 215 9.05 -0.09 -5.91
N THR A 216 7.84 -0.09 -6.47
CA THR A 216 7.59 0.06 -7.91
C THR A 216 8.02 1.45 -8.43
N HIS A 217 7.94 2.46 -7.57
CA HIS A 217 8.13 3.88 -7.90
C HIS A 217 9.58 4.37 -7.81
N ILE A 218 10.47 3.56 -7.23
CA ILE A 218 11.90 3.84 -7.15
C ILE A 218 12.67 2.78 -7.92
N PHE A 219 12.46 1.49 -7.60
CA PHE A 219 13.34 0.41 -8.03
C PHE A 219 12.90 -0.27 -9.34
N LEU A 220 11.62 -0.18 -9.73
CA LEU A 220 11.11 -0.73 -10.99
C LEU A 220 10.83 0.34 -12.05
N THR A 221 11.62 1.41 -12.05
CA THR A 221 11.41 2.61 -12.86
C THR A 221 12.20 2.66 -14.17
N ASP A 222 12.88 1.56 -14.52
CA ASP A 222 13.73 1.48 -15.71
C ASP A 222 12.87 1.69 -16.98
N PRO A 223 13.05 2.81 -17.72
CA PRO A 223 12.22 3.09 -18.89
C PRO A 223 12.46 2.10 -20.04
N SER A 224 13.52 1.29 -19.99
CA SER A 224 13.76 0.22 -20.95
C SER A 224 13.06 -1.11 -20.60
N LYS A 225 12.49 -1.22 -19.39
CA LYS A 225 11.79 -2.41 -18.89
C LYS A 225 10.42 -2.05 -18.27
N PRO A 226 9.55 -1.32 -19.00
CA PRO A 226 8.28 -0.84 -18.46
C PRO A 226 7.33 -1.97 -18.01
N GLU A 227 7.52 -3.19 -18.52
CA GLU A 227 6.71 -4.35 -18.19
C GLU A 227 6.94 -4.90 -16.77
N LEU A 228 8.01 -4.49 -16.08
CA LEU A 228 8.31 -5.00 -14.74
C LEU A 228 7.25 -4.63 -13.72
N ILE A 229 6.67 -3.43 -13.81
CA ILE A 229 5.60 -2.98 -12.92
C ILE A 229 4.34 -3.83 -13.12
N ASP A 230 3.94 -4.09 -14.37
CA ASP A 230 2.78 -4.94 -14.66
C ASP A 230 3.01 -6.39 -14.17
N LYS A 231 4.21 -6.94 -14.38
CA LYS A 231 4.58 -8.28 -13.87
C LYS A 231 4.54 -8.32 -12.34
N PHE A 232 5.04 -7.28 -11.67
CA PHE A 232 5.07 -7.19 -10.21
C PHE A 232 3.66 -7.22 -9.63
N ASN A 233 2.75 -6.42 -10.23
CA ASN A 233 1.36 -6.31 -9.82
C ASN A 233 0.53 -7.56 -10.12
N ALA A 234 0.90 -8.34 -11.13
CA ALA A 234 0.17 -9.55 -11.53
C ALA A 234 0.58 -10.83 -10.76
N ALA A 235 1.61 -10.77 -9.91
CA ALA A 235 2.19 -11.93 -9.22
C ALA A 235 2.28 -11.74 -7.70
N GLY A 236 2.51 -12.84 -6.98
CA GLY A 236 2.90 -12.84 -5.56
C GLY A 236 4.42 -12.72 -5.37
N PRO A 237 4.92 -12.68 -4.11
CA PRO A 237 6.32 -12.38 -3.82
C PRO A 237 7.31 -13.52 -4.03
N ALA A 238 6.85 -14.76 -4.23
CA ALA A 238 7.70 -15.94 -4.36
C ALA A 238 8.81 -15.86 -5.41
N GLU A 239 8.59 -15.15 -6.52
CA GLU A 239 9.56 -15.01 -7.60
C GLU A 239 10.31 -13.66 -7.58
N ASP A 240 10.09 -12.81 -6.57
CA ASP A 240 10.61 -11.44 -6.56
C ASP A 240 12.14 -11.37 -6.63
N ILE A 241 12.83 -12.26 -5.91
CA ILE A 241 14.31 -12.31 -5.95
C ILE A 241 14.79 -12.64 -7.37
N ALA A 242 14.20 -13.66 -8.01
CA ALA A 242 14.60 -14.07 -9.35
C ALA A 242 14.32 -12.98 -10.39
N ASN A 243 13.18 -12.28 -10.25
CA ASN A 243 12.70 -11.32 -11.24
C ASN A 243 13.26 -9.91 -11.04
N TYR A 244 13.57 -9.49 -9.80
CA TYR A 244 13.82 -8.08 -9.49
C TYR A 244 15.11 -7.78 -8.73
N ALA A 245 15.85 -8.78 -8.23
CA ALA A 245 17.11 -8.54 -7.51
C ALA A 245 18.12 -7.77 -8.37
N GLY A 246 18.24 -8.11 -9.66
CA GLY A 246 19.18 -7.45 -10.57
C GLY A 246 18.91 -5.97 -10.73
N VAL A 247 17.67 -5.58 -11.07
CA VAL A 247 17.29 -4.16 -11.26
C VAL A 247 17.34 -3.36 -9.96
N THR A 248 17.00 -3.99 -8.83
CA THR A 248 17.05 -3.35 -7.51
C THR A 248 18.50 -3.08 -7.09
N ALA A 249 19.39 -4.07 -7.23
CA ALA A 249 20.81 -3.91 -6.94
C ALA A 249 21.46 -2.87 -7.86
N GLU A 250 21.18 -2.94 -9.17
CA GLU A 250 21.72 -2.00 -10.15
C GLU A 250 21.30 -0.55 -9.82
N PHE A 251 20.03 -0.33 -9.48
CA PHE A 251 19.56 1.00 -9.10
C PHE A 251 20.29 1.55 -7.87
N ALA A 252 20.35 0.77 -6.79
CA ALA A 252 21.00 1.20 -5.55
C ALA A 252 22.52 1.36 -5.71
N GLU A 253 23.18 0.47 -6.45
CA GLU A 253 24.61 0.57 -6.79
C GLU A 253 24.90 1.86 -7.54
N ASN A 254 24.16 2.14 -8.61
CA ASN A 254 24.39 3.34 -9.42
C ASN A 254 24.02 4.62 -8.67
N MET A 255 22.89 4.64 -7.96
CA MET A 255 22.45 5.83 -7.23
C MET A 255 23.44 6.21 -6.13
N SER A 256 23.89 5.23 -5.34
CA SER A 256 24.91 5.46 -4.30
C SER A 256 26.28 5.82 -4.87
N THR A 257 26.63 5.28 -6.05
CA THR A 257 27.82 5.71 -6.81
C THR A 257 27.73 7.18 -7.21
N TYR A 258 26.60 7.59 -7.81
CA TYR A 258 26.40 8.97 -8.24
C TYR A 258 26.36 9.95 -7.06
N ALA A 259 25.85 9.51 -5.91
CA ALA A 259 25.85 10.28 -4.67
C ALA A 259 27.24 10.32 -4.00
N GLY A 260 28.17 9.42 -4.37
CA GLY A 260 29.46 9.26 -3.70
C GLY A 260 29.30 8.83 -2.24
N SER A 261 28.22 8.11 -1.91
CA SER A 261 27.76 7.89 -0.53
C SER A 261 28.27 6.60 0.10
N VAL A 262 28.90 5.72 -0.68
CA VAL A 262 29.43 4.42 -0.22
C VAL A 262 30.77 4.11 -0.87
N VAL A 263 31.63 3.38 -0.14
CA VAL A 263 32.94 2.93 -0.64
C VAL A 263 32.79 1.74 -1.59
N ASN A 264 31.81 0.86 -1.35
CA ASN A 264 31.54 -0.33 -2.17
C ASN A 264 30.07 -0.34 -2.64
N PRO A 265 29.75 0.37 -3.73
CA PRO A 265 28.38 0.48 -4.24
C PRO A 265 27.74 -0.86 -4.58
N SER A 266 28.50 -1.81 -5.12
CA SER A 266 27.95 -3.13 -5.47
C SER A 266 27.53 -3.94 -4.25
N GLU A 267 28.29 -3.85 -3.16
CA GLU A 267 27.89 -4.48 -1.90
C GLU A 267 26.66 -3.79 -1.29
N TYR A 268 26.58 -2.47 -1.40
CA TYR A 268 25.38 -1.73 -0.98
C TYR A 268 24.13 -2.17 -1.78
N GLY A 269 24.26 -2.36 -3.09
CA GLY A 269 23.17 -2.88 -3.93
C GLY A 269 22.63 -4.22 -3.44
N LYS A 270 23.51 -5.15 -3.01
CA LYS A 270 23.09 -6.44 -2.42
C LYS A 270 22.38 -6.27 -1.08
N GLN A 271 22.82 -5.33 -0.24
CA GLN A 271 22.17 -5.03 1.03
C GLN A 271 20.75 -4.49 0.81
N VAL A 272 20.57 -3.61 -0.16
CA VAL A 272 19.24 -3.09 -0.53
C VAL A 272 18.34 -4.21 -1.07
N VAL A 273 18.86 -5.11 -1.90
CA VAL A 273 18.11 -6.31 -2.32
C VAL A 273 17.66 -7.15 -1.14
N ALA A 274 18.58 -7.48 -0.21
CA ALA A 274 18.24 -8.27 0.98
C ALA A 274 17.25 -7.57 1.91
N ARG A 275 17.16 -6.23 1.84
CA ARG A 275 16.23 -5.42 2.62
C ARG A 275 14.83 -5.37 2.02
N LEU A 276 14.72 -5.41 0.69
CA LEU A 276 13.48 -5.17 -0.05
C LEU A 276 12.84 -6.43 -0.64
N LEU A 277 13.60 -7.51 -0.83
CA LEU A 277 13.11 -8.72 -1.50
C LEU A 277 13.20 -9.95 -0.61
N PRO A 278 12.16 -10.80 -0.60
CA PRO A 278 10.86 -10.67 -1.30
C PRO A 278 10.05 -9.45 -0.85
N CYS A 279 9.31 -8.82 -1.77
CA CYS A 279 8.63 -7.55 -1.49
C CYS A 279 7.34 -7.80 -0.70
N ALA A 280 7.50 -7.95 0.61
CA ALA A 280 6.45 -8.12 1.60
C ALA A 280 6.87 -7.42 2.89
N LEU A 281 5.91 -6.81 3.58
CA LEU A 281 6.11 -6.07 4.83
C LEU A 281 6.37 -7.05 5.99
N PRO A 282 7.59 -7.15 6.54
CA PRO A 282 7.84 -7.96 7.73
C PRO A 282 7.18 -7.34 8.96
N TYR A 283 6.64 -8.15 9.87
CA TYR A 283 6.14 -7.69 11.17
C TYR A 283 6.23 -8.79 12.23
N GLU A 284 6.71 -8.46 13.42
CA GLU A 284 6.70 -9.33 14.60
C GLU A 284 5.40 -9.12 15.38
N LEU A 285 4.50 -10.11 15.35
CA LEU A 285 3.17 -9.99 15.93
C LEU A 285 3.23 -9.67 17.43
N GLY A 286 2.53 -8.60 17.83
CA GLY A 286 2.45 -8.15 19.22
C GLY A 286 3.60 -7.25 19.68
N THR A 287 4.39 -6.73 18.74
CA THR A 287 5.41 -5.69 18.99
C THR A 287 4.96 -4.35 18.42
N GLU A 288 5.55 -3.26 18.90
CA GLU A 288 5.34 -1.93 18.33
C GLU A 288 5.88 -1.88 16.90
N ALA A 289 5.03 -1.40 15.98
CA ALA A 289 5.40 -1.30 14.59
C ALA A 289 6.21 -0.04 14.28
N ALA A 290 7.22 -0.19 13.44
CA ALA A 290 8.06 0.88 12.93
C ALA A 290 8.61 0.52 11.55
N PHE A 291 8.45 1.44 10.60
CA PHE A 291 9.09 1.42 9.30
C PHE A 291 10.19 2.49 9.31
N ASP A 292 11.39 2.10 9.73
CA ASP A 292 12.50 3.02 9.90
C ASP A 292 13.79 2.55 9.19
N GLN A 293 14.85 3.34 9.36
CA GLN A 293 16.14 3.07 8.73
C GLN A 293 16.81 1.80 9.26
N ALA A 294 16.63 1.49 10.54
CA ALA A 294 17.27 0.36 11.20
C ALA A 294 16.59 -0.96 10.82
N ALA A 295 15.26 -1.01 10.86
CA ALA A 295 14.49 -2.20 10.54
C ALA A 295 13.08 -1.85 10.00
N PHE A 296 12.49 -2.80 9.27
CA PHE A 296 11.06 -2.75 8.95
C PHE A 296 10.42 -3.77 9.88
N ASN A 297 9.46 -3.30 10.65
CA ASN A 297 8.66 -4.12 11.54
C ASN A 297 7.23 -3.57 11.52
N GLY A 298 6.45 -3.97 10.55
CA GLY A 298 5.16 -3.36 10.28
C GLY A 298 5.32 -1.93 9.79
N ARG A 299 4.20 -1.21 9.81
CA ARG A 299 4.11 0.19 9.44
C ARG A 299 2.86 0.82 10.06
N PRO A 300 2.99 1.68 11.07
CA PRO A 300 1.91 2.53 11.54
C PRO A 300 1.55 3.64 10.54
N LEU A 301 0.39 4.26 10.73
CA LEU A 301 -0.14 5.33 9.86
C LEU A 301 0.76 6.59 9.80
N GLY A 302 1.60 6.79 10.81
CA GLY A 302 2.38 8.01 10.98
C GLY A 302 3.78 7.99 10.38
N ASP A 303 4.23 6.86 9.84
CA ASP A 303 5.61 6.73 9.36
C ASP A 303 5.82 7.44 8.02
N ASP A 304 6.89 8.25 7.99
CA ASP A 304 7.38 8.92 6.79
C ASP A 304 8.22 7.98 5.93
N VAL A 305 7.52 7.07 5.25
CA VAL A 305 8.16 6.02 4.47
C VAL A 305 8.83 6.54 3.19
N MET A 306 8.49 7.75 2.71
CA MET A 306 9.18 8.33 1.55
C MET A 306 10.63 8.65 1.90
N ASP A 307 10.85 9.33 3.01
CA ASP A 307 12.19 9.63 3.51
C ASP A 307 13.01 8.34 3.70
N ILE A 308 12.44 7.32 4.33
CA ILE A 308 13.15 6.05 4.56
C ILE A 308 13.56 5.39 3.24
N MET A 309 12.66 5.33 2.26
CA MET A 309 12.93 4.68 0.97
C MET A 309 13.90 5.49 0.10
N LEU A 310 13.85 6.83 0.14
CA LEU A 310 14.81 7.71 -0.54
C LEU A 310 16.22 7.55 0.03
N GLN A 311 16.34 7.46 1.36
CA GLN A 311 17.61 7.22 2.03
C GLN A 311 18.16 5.83 1.72
N LEU A 312 17.31 4.79 1.78
CA LEU A 312 17.72 3.43 1.39
C LEU A 312 18.16 3.36 -0.08
N ALA A 313 17.50 4.09 -0.97
CA ALA A 313 17.85 4.10 -2.39
C ALA A 313 19.19 4.77 -2.70
N SER A 314 19.60 5.77 -1.91
CA SER A 314 20.77 6.62 -2.18
C SER A 314 21.92 6.48 -1.20
N ASN A 315 21.69 5.85 -0.05
CA ASN A 315 22.56 5.85 1.13
C ASN A 315 22.97 7.26 1.60
N THR A 316 22.11 8.26 1.42
CA THR A 316 22.34 9.63 1.92
C THR A 316 21.20 10.07 2.82
N PRO A 317 21.43 10.98 3.79
CA PRO A 317 20.35 11.67 4.47
C PRO A 317 19.58 12.54 3.48
N LEU A 318 18.43 12.04 3.02
CA LEU A 318 17.55 12.67 2.05
C LEU A 318 16.14 12.63 2.58
N ALA A 319 15.49 13.79 2.59
CA ALA A 319 14.11 13.97 2.98
C ALA A 319 13.37 14.73 1.89
N ASP A 320 12.10 14.40 1.66
CA ASP A 320 11.24 15.14 0.74
C ASP A 320 10.62 16.40 1.39
N GLY A 321 10.72 16.48 2.72
CA GLY A 321 10.31 17.62 3.53
C GLY A 321 8.81 17.70 3.80
N VAL A 322 8.05 16.63 3.59
CA VAL A 322 6.65 16.50 3.97
C VAL A 322 6.43 15.22 4.77
N ALA A 323 5.43 15.20 5.66
CA ALA A 323 5.17 14.06 6.52
C ALA A 323 3.66 13.79 6.64
N PRO A 324 3.24 12.57 7.05
CA PRO A 324 1.84 12.27 7.33
C PRO A 324 1.23 13.26 8.34
N ASP A 325 -0.01 13.67 8.09
CA ASP A 325 -0.74 14.56 9.01
C ASP A 325 -1.30 13.76 10.20
N LEU A 326 -0.56 13.70 11.29
CA LEU A 326 -0.97 12.95 12.48
C LEU A 326 -2.25 13.49 13.14
N SER A 327 -2.65 14.74 12.86
CA SER A 327 -3.94 15.26 13.34
C SER A 327 -5.14 14.58 12.67
N ARG A 328 -4.89 13.91 11.55
CA ARG A 328 -5.84 13.07 10.80
C ARG A 328 -5.75 11.60 11.17
N THR A 329 -5.23 11.29 12.35
CA THR A 329 -5.26 9.96 12.95
C THR A 329 -6.01 9.99 14.28
N ARG A 330 -6.45 8.82 14.75
CA ARG A 330 -7.04 8.62 16.07
C ARG A 330 -6.44 7.37 16.71
N LYS A 331 -6.47 7.32 18.04
CA LYS A 331 -5.92 6.18 18.82
C LYS A 331 -6.83 4.96 18.84
N GLU A 332 -8.11 5.18 18.57
CA GLU A 332 -9.13 4.14 18.60
C GLU A 332 -9.49 3.73 17.17
N PHE A 333 -9.91 2.47 17.02
CA PHE A 333 -10.40 1.95 15.75
C PHE A 333 -11.47 2.88 15.14
N PRO A 334 -11.42 3.18 13.82
CA PRO A 334 -10.56 2.58 12.80
C PRO A 334 -9.19 3.26 12.59
N TYR A 335 -8.68 4.05 13.54
CA TYR A 335 -7.37 4.72 13.51
C TYR A 335 -7.19 5.88 12.50
N PHE A 336 -7.91 5.86 11.38
CA PHE A 336 -7.97 6.98 10.42
C PHE A 336 -8.89 8.08 10.91
N GLY A 337 -8.49 9.36 10.82
CA GLY A 337 -9.34 10.51 11.16
C GLY A 337 -10.50 10.72 10.19
N ALA A 338 -11.22 11.84 10.33
CA ALA A 338 -12.28 12.20 9.39
C ALA A 338 -11.71 12.57 8.03
N ALA A 339 -12.39 12.12 6.96
CA ALA A 339 -12.12 12.52 5.59
C ALA A 339 -12.15 14.05 5.44
N TYR A 340 -11.38 14.57 4.49
CA TYR A 340 -11.39 16.00 4.16
C TYR A 340 -12.74 16.40 3.57
N THR A 341 -13.27 17.53 4.02
CA THR A 341 -14.52 18.09 3.47
C THR A 341 -14.28 18.75 2.11
N LYS A 342 -15.36 19.04 1.37
CA LYS A 342 -15.27 19.76 0.10
C LYS A 342 -14.59 21.13 0.24
N GLU A 343 -14.80 21.80 1.38
CA GLU A 343 -14.17 23.08 1.71
C GLU A 343 -12.67 22.94 1.91
N GLU A 344 -12.21 21.86 2.56
CA GLU A 344 -10.79 21.57 2.77
C GLU A 344 -10.10 21.14 1.47
N GLN A 345 -10.87 20.61 0.52
CA GLN A 345 -10.41 20.17 -0.80
C GLN A 345 -10.40 21.29 -1.86
N VAL A 346 -10.74 22.52 -1.50
CA VAL A 346 -10.69 23.65 -2.44
C VAL A 346 -9.26 23.83 -2.97
N GLY A 347 -9.12 23.76 -4.30
CA GLY A 347 -7.82 23.90 -4.98
C GLY A 347 -7.03 22.61 -5.14
N VAL A 348 -7.51 21.48 -4.59
CA VAL A 348 -6.96 20.16 -4.89
C VAL A 348 -7.31 19.80 -6.34
N VAL A 349 -6.28 19.64 -7.17
CA VAL A 349 -6.45 19.25 -8.58
C VAL A 349 -6.61 17.73 -8.64
N PRO A 350 -7.72 17.20 -9.17
CA PRO A 350 -7.88 15.77 -9.38
C PRO A 350 -6.75 15.13 -10.18
N VAL A 351 -6.44 13.87 -9.90
CA VAL A 351 -5.49 13.12 -10.73
C VAL A 351 -6.07 12.97 -12.15
N PRO A 352 -5.31 13.33 -13.20
CA PRO A 352 -5.78 13.16 -14.57
C PRO A 352 -6.11 11.69 -14.87
N ARG A 353 -7.33 11.43 -15.36
CA ARG A 353 -7.73 10.09 -15.81
C ARG A 353 -7.34 9.87 -17.28
N PRO A 354 -6.95 8.64 -17.68
CA PRO A 354 -6.83 8.32 -19.09
C PRO A 354 -8.16 8.63 -19.79
N THR A 355 -8.12 9.36 -20.90
CA THR A 355 -9.29 9.49 -21.77
C THR A 355 -9.60 8.12 -22.36
N LYS A 356 -10.83 7.65 -22.18
CA LYS A 356 -11.33 6.40 -22.78
C LYS A 356 -11.23 6.41 -24.30
#